data_AF-A0A7C4SRT8-F1
#
_entry.id   AF-A0A7C4SRT8-F1
#
_cell.length_a   1.000
_cell.length_b   1.000
_cell.length_c   1.000
_cell.angle_alpha   90.00
_cell.angle_beta   90.00
_cell.angle_gamma   90.00
#
_symmetry.space_group_name_H-M   'P 1'
#
loop_
_entity.id
_entity.type
_entity.pdbx_description
1 polymer ?
#
loop_
_entity_poly.entity_id
_entity_poly.type
_entity_poly.pdbx_seq_one_letter_code
_entity_poly.pdbx_strand_id
1 'polypeptide(L)'
;MSDFLFNPARLTFHVPDLVSGLLLRGKKGAPRGLVGNGDCILLDGTLGLVGIADGTDRSPQASRRFLATLAREGAARWARGGPPPGASEFLDLATAVLEQFDYNERTTFLCLIPLERRRFLFLAGGDSLLLQVDPRRNTVAVLNKPNMGFTGRSREIVDFGGLEVADDELLVLATDGLWDLQGGSGQETLAFLAEALGAGPLEGAARRLVEERHPAFCPEVGKPYDDMALVLVRPFERGAFPHRILLGGTDDRMERLYERRLKRKALPDTDLPLPDGSPSFWVLPDALEDLRL
;
A
#
# COMPACT_ATOMS: atom_id res chain seq x y z
N MET A 1 -20.34 5.72 12.96
CA MET A 1 -19.11 4.93 12.74
C MET A 1 -18.06 5.46 13.70
N SER A 2 -17.30 4.58 14.37
CA SER A 2 -16.22 5.01 15.25
C SER A 2 -15.00 5.40 14.41
N ASP A 3 -14.63 6.68 14.42
CA ASP A 3 -13.43 7.15 13.73
C ASP A 3 -12.18 6.53 14.37
N PHE A 4 -11.51 5.65 13.62
CA PHE A 4 -10.18 5.17 13.98
C PHE A 4 -9.15 6.22 13.55
N LEU A 5 -8.36 6.71 14.52
CA LEU A 5 -7.29 7.67 14.28
C LEU A 5 -5.96 6.94 14.48
N PHE A 6 -5.14 6.87 13.44
CA PHE A 6 -3.84 6.22 13.50
C PHE A 6 -2.70 7.22 13.42
N ASN A 7 -1.54 6.78 13.91
CA ASN A 7 -0.31 7.54 13.80
C ASN A 7 0.13 7.55 12.32
N PRO A 8 0.14 8.71 11.65
CA PRO A 8 0.53 8.74 10.25
C PRO A 8 2.05 8.60 10.08
N ALA A 9 2.84 8.82 11.15
CA ALA A 9 4.28 8.62 11.08
C ALA A 9 4.64 7.14 10.91
N ARG A 10 3.86 6.25 11.54
CA ARG A 10 4.04 4.79 11.54
C ARG A 10 2.69 4.14 11.76
N LEU A 11 2.18 3.47 10.73
CA LEU A 11 0.97 2.68 10.81
C LEU A 11 1.29 1.26 10.40
N THR A 12 1.02 0.32 11.30
CA THR A 12 1.12 -1.11 11.05
C THR A 12 -0.22 -1.75 11.28
N PHE A 13 -0.64 -2.60 10.36
CA PHE A 13 -1.91 -3.28 10.43
C PHE A 13 -1.78 -4.73 9.96
N HIS A 14 -2.71 -5.58 10.36
CA HIS A 14 -2.82 -6.92 9.83
C HIS A 14 -4.28 -7.38 9.77
N VAL A 15 -4.59 -8.22 8.79
CA VAL A 15 -5.76 -9.11 8.81
C VAL A 15 -5.19 -10.48 9.15
N PRO A 16 -5.64 -11.13 10.25
CA PRO A 16 -5.08 -12.40 10.70
C PRO A 16 -4.90 -13.39 9.56
N ASP A 17 -3.71 -13.99 9.48
CA ASP A 17 -3.25 -14.93 8.45
C ASP A 17 -3.27 -14.44 6.99
N LEU A 18 -3.97 -13.35 6.64
CA LEU A 18 -4.24 -12.92 5.26
C LEU A 18 -3.34 -11.77 4.80
N VAL A 19 -3.22 -10.71 5.61
CA VAL A 19 -2.46 -9.50 5.24
C VAL A 19 -1.65 -8.98 6.42
N SER A 20 -0.44 -8.51 6.17
CA SER A 20 0.26 -7.58 7.05
C SER A 20 0.75 -6.39 6.25
N GLY A 21 0.51 -5.18 6.75
CA GLY A 21 0.97 -3.98 6.08
C GLY A 21 1.57 -2.96 7.02
N LEU A 22 2.38 -2.09 6.43
CA LEU A 22 3.08 -1.01 7.08
C LEU A 22 3.06 0.20 6.16
N LEU A 23 2.75 1.35 6.73
CA LEU A 23 2.95 2.66 6.15
C LEU A 23 3.88 3.45 7.08
N LEU A 24 4.98 3.94 6.55
CA LEU A 24 5.98 4.69 7.26
C LEU A 24 6.18 6.03 6.57
N ARG A 25 6.14 7.10 7.35
CA ARG A 25 6.41 8.45 6.85
C ARG A 25 7.91 8.73 6.83
N GLY A 26 8.39 9.17 5.69
CA GLY A 26 9.73 9.60 5.39
C GLY A 26 10.18 10.85 6.14
N LYS A 27 11.46 11.15 6.00
CA LYS A 27 12.13 12.38 6.45
C LYS A 27 12.87 13.09 5.32
N LYS A 28 12.90 12.53 4.11
CA LYS A 28 13.48 13.15 2.92
C LYS A 28 12.71 14.45 2.61
N GLY A 29 13.42 15.49 2.18
CA GLY A 29 12.80 16.80 1.88
C GLY A 29 12.36 17.63 3.10
N ALA A 30 12.55 17.14 4.34
CA ALA A 30 12.02 17.79 5.56
C ALA A 30 13.10 18.42 6.47
N PRO A 31 13.70 19.58 6.14
CA PRO A 31 14.66 20.21 7.03
C PRO A 31 14.02 20.78 8.32
N ARG A 32 12.72 21.16 8.31
CA ARG A 32 12.06 21.88 9.44
C ARG A 32 10.52 21.72 9.55
N GLY A 33 9.91 20.60 9.16
CA GLY A 33 8.44 20.49 9.26
C GLY A 33 7.88 19.09 9.08
N LEU A 34 6.61 18.96 9.46
CA LEU A 34 5.75 17.85 9.04
C LEU A 34 5.48 17.99 7.54
N VAL A 35 5.99 17.03 6.77
CA VAL A 35 5.64 16.81 5.37
C VAL A 35 4.51 15.77 5.34
N GLY A 36 3.64 15.84 4.33
CA GLY A 36 2.71 14.77 3.96
C GLY A 36 3.36 13.38 3.84
N ASN A 37 2.55 12.35 3.70
CA ASN A 37 3.00 11.02 3.29
C ASN A 37 2.48 10.75 1.87
N GLY A 38 3.38 10.70 0.89
CA GLY A 38 3.09 10.44 -0.51
C GLY A 38 2.61 9.01 -0.76
N ASP A 39 3.04 8.06 0.07
CA ASP A 39 2.65 6.66 -0.05
C ASP A 39 1.23 6.41 0.43
N CYS A 40 0.51 5.55 -0.29
CA CYS A 40 -0.86 5.19 -0.01
C CYS A 40 -1.08 3.69 -0.17
N ILE A 41 -1.91 3.13 0.71
CA ILE A 41 -2.30 1.71 0.70
C ILE A 41 -3.83 1.61 0.64
N LEU A 42 -4.32 0.76 -0.26
CA LEU A 42 -5.72 0.38 -0.40
C LEU A 42 -5.89 -1.13 -0.16
N LEU A 43 -6.81 -1.50 0.72
CA LEU A 43 -7.41 -2.82 0.78
C LEU A 43 -8.91 -2.68 0.52
N ASP A 44 -9.45 -3.37 -0.46
CA ASP A 44 -10.88 -3.34 -0.77
C ASP A 44 -11.40 -4.76 -0.93
N GLY A 45 -12.00 -5.29 0.14
CA GLY A 45 -12.59 -6.63 0.14
C GLY A 45 -13.86 -6.76 -0.70
N THR A 46 -14.45 -5.66 -1.16
CA THR A 46 -15.56 -5.73 -2.14
C THR A 46 -15.06 -6.15 -3.51
N LEU A 47 -13.89 -5.64 -3.89
CA LEU A 47 -13.26 -5.93 -5.19
C LEU A 47 -12.16 -7.00 -5.08
N GLY A 48 -11.78 -7.40 -3.87
CA GLY A 48 -10.54 -8.14 -3.61
C GLY A 48 -9.28 -7.35 -3.99
N LEU A 49 -9.39 -6.03 -4.10
CA LEU A 49 -8.33 -5.15 -4.61
C LEU A 49 -7.35 -4.82 -3.48
N VAL A 50 -6.08 -5.10 -3.73
CA VAL A 50 -4.95 -4.62 -2.93
C VAL A 50 -4.16 -3.65 -3.79
N GLY A 51 -3.91 -2.44 -3.30
CA GLY A 51 -3.19 -1.43 -4.06
C GLY A 51 -2.22 -0.65 -3.18
N ILE A 52 -1.10 -0.27 -3.78
CA ILE A 52 -0.19 0.74 -3.25
C ILE A 52 0.06 1.81 -4.31
N ALA A 53 0.40 3.01 -3.88
CA ALA A 53 0.72 4.12 -4.76
C ALA A 53 1.65 5.10 -4.05
N ASP A 54 2.65 5.63 -4.75
CA ASP A 54 3.58 6.65 -4.23
C ASP A 54 3.37 7.96 -5.01
N GLY A 55 2.87 8.97 -4.30
CA GLY A 55 2.64 10.31 -4.79
C GLY A 55 3.83 11.22 -4.54
N THR A 56 4.21 12.03 -5.53
CA THR A 56 5.37 12.93 -5.40
C THR A 56 5.20 13.95 -4.27
N ASP A 57 6.31 14.47 -3.71
CA ASP A 57 6.32 15.57 -2.71
C ASP A 57 5.41 16.76 -3.05
N ARG A 58 5.24 17.06 -4.35
CA ARG A 58 4.43 18.20 -4.82
C ARG A 58 2.93 17.89 -4.85
N SER A 59 2.56 16.62 -4.87
CA SER A 59 1.18 16.15 -4.93
C SER A 59 1.04 14.82 -4.18
N PRO A 60 1.29 14.79 -2.86
CA PRO A 60 1.25 13.55 -2.09
C PRO A 60 -0.16 12.93 -2.04
N GLN A 61 -1.21 13.73 -2.26
CA GLN A 61 -2.58 13.24 -2.33
C GLN A 61 -2.93 12.53 -3.65
N ALA A 62 -2.07 12.60 -4.68
CA ALA A 62 -2.35 11.97 -5.97
C ALA A 62 -2.48 10.44 -5.83
N SER A 63 -1.67 9.81 -4.98
CA SER A 63 -1.72 8.38 -4.67
C SER A 63 -3.07 7.97 -4.06
N ARG A 64 -3.51 8.70 -3.02
CA ARG A 64 -4.82 8.53 -2.38
C ARG A 64 -5.95 8.73 -3.38
N ARG A 65 -5.92 9.82 -4.15
CA ARG A 65 -6.96 10.12 -5.14
C ARG A 65 -7.05 9.01 -6.19
N PHE A 66 -5.92 8.49 -6.65
CA PHE A 66 -5.88 7.42 -7.65
C PHE A 66 -6.52 6.14 -7.11
N LEU A 67 -6.04 5.63 -5.97
CA LEU A 67 -6.56 4.41 -5.38
C LEU A 67 -8.04 4.54 -4.96
N ALA A 68 -8.44 5.67 -4.39
CA ALA A 68 -9.84 5.94 -4.03
C ALA A 68 -10.75 5.95 -5.26
N THR A 69 -10.31 6.59 -6.34
CA THR A 69 -11.07 6.66 -7.59
C THR A 69 -11.18 5.28 -8.23
N LEU A 70 -10.09 4.52 -8.31
CA LEU A 70 -10.08 3.14 -8.81
C LEU A 70 -11.06 2.25 -8.04
N ALA A 71 -11.03 2.32 -6.70
CA ALA A 71 -11.93 1.55 -5.85
C ALA A 71 -13.40 1.97 -6.00
N ARG A 72 -13.67 3.28 -6.14
CA ARG A 72 -15.03 3.81 -6.32
C ARG A 72 -15.61 3.40 -7.67
N GLU A 73 -14.88 3.66 -8.76
CA GLU A 73 -15.33 3.36 -10.11
C GLU A 73 -15.42 1.85 -10.34
N GLY A 74 -14.50 1.06 -9.78
CA GLY A 74 -14.56 -0.41 -9.81
C GLY A 74 -15.80 -0.95 -9.10
N ALA A 75 -16.12 -0.44 -7.91
CA ALA A 75 -17.33 -0.82 -7.18
C ALA A 75 -18.63 -0.42 -7.91
N ALA A 76 -18.61 0.70 -8.63
CA ALA A 76 -19.74 1.11 -9.46
C ALA A 76 -19.91 0.21 -10.70
N ARG A 77 -18.80 -0.22 -11.32
CA ARG A 77 -18.78 -1.05 -12.54
C ARG A 77 -19.09 -2.51 -12.27
N TRP A 78 -18.57 -3.07 -11.18
CA TRP A 78 -18.66 -4.51 -10.84
C TRP A 78 -19.66 -4.77 -9.72
N ALA A 79 -20.82 -4.11 -9.75
CA ALA A 79 -21.85 -4.19 -8.71
C ALA A 79 -22.06 -5.61 -8.15
N ARG A 80 -22.28 -5.71 -6.83
CA ARG A 80 -22.31 -6.97 -6.07
C ARG A 80 -23.08 -8.09 -6.79
N GLY A 81 -22.38 -9.16 -7.16
CA GLY A 81 -22.94 -10.39 -7.72
C GLY A 81 -22.50 -10.72 -9.15
N GLY A 82 -21.76 -9.83 -9.82
CA GLY A 82 -21.10 -10.14 -11.09
C GLY A 82 -19.87 -11.04 -10.93
N PRO A 83 -19.40 -11.71 -12.00
CA PRO A 83 -18.12 -12.41 -12.00
C PRO A 83 -16.97 -11.43 -11.73
N PRO A 84 -15.82 -11.90 -11.20
CA PRO A 84 -14.63 -11.07 -11.08
C PRO A 84 -14.25 -10.51 -12.45
N PRO A 85 -13.74 -9.28 -12.51
CA PRO A 85 -13.46 -8.62 -13.78
C PRO A 85 -12.39 -9.36 -14.57
N GLY A 86 -12.58 -9.39 -15.88
CA GLY A 86 -11.54 -9.86 -16.79
C GLY A 86 -10.37 -8.87 -16.86
N ALA A 87 -9.23 -9.33 -17.40
CA ALA A 87 -8.03 -8.50 -17.59
C ALA A 87 -8.32 -7.21 -18.36
N SER A 88 -9.11 -7.29 -19.44
CA SER A 88 -9.50 -6.11 -20.24
C SER A 88 -10.33 -5.13 -19.42
N GLU A 89 -11.25 -5.60 -18.58
CA GLU A 89 -12.12 -4.70 -17.81
C GLU A 89 -11.36 -3.97 -16.71
N PHE A 90 -10.38 -4.64 -16.09
CA PHE A 90 -9.51 -4.01 -15.10
C PHE A 90 -8.58 -2.98 -15.74
N LEU A 91 -8.00 -3.32 -16.90
CA LEU A 91 -7.17 -2.42 -17.69
C LEU A 91 -7.95 -1.19 -18.16
N ASP A 92 -9.16 -1.39 -18.69
CA ASP A 92 -10.05 -0.31 -19.16
C ASP A 92 -10.44 0.62 -18.00
N LEU A 93 -10.80 0.04 -16.85
CA LEU A 93 -11.12 0.81 -15.65
C LEU A 93 -9.95 1.68 -15.23
N ALA A 94 -8.76 1.09 -15.07
CA ALA A 94 -7.59 1.81 -14.60
C ALA A 94 -7.13 2.88 -15.61
N THR A 95 -7.23 2.59 -16.92
CA THR A 95 -6.97 3.57 -17.98
C THR A 95 -7.94 4.75 -17.89
N ALA A 96 -9.24 4.51 -17.72
CA ALA A 96 -10.23 5.57 -17.54
C ALA A 96 -10.00 6.39 -16.25
N VAL A 97 -9.41 5.79 -15.21
CA VAL A 97 -9.00 6.52 -14.00
C VAL A 97 -7.77 7.39 -14.28
N LEU A 98 -6.77 6.87 -15.00
CA LEU A 98 -5.56 7.64 -15.36
C LEU A 98 -5.88 8.91 -16.14
N GLU A 99 -6.87 8.86 -17.03
CA GLU A 99 -7.29 10.01 -17.85
C GLU A 99 -7.83 11.18 -17.01
N GLN A 100 -8.17 10.97 -15.74
CA GLN A 100 -8.70 12.00 -14.84
C GLN A 100 -7.61 12.83 -14.13
N PHE A 101 -6.33 12.48 -14.31
CA PHE A 101 -5.23 13.09 -13.59
C PHE A 101 -4.42 14.02 -14.49
N ASP A 102 -4.19 15.22 -13.98
CA ASP A 102 -3.38 16.22 -14.65
C ASP A 102 -1.87 15.97 -14.48
N TYR A 103 -1.06 16.67 -15.27
CA TYR A 103 0.41 16.55 -15.26
C TYR A 103 1.08 16.78 -13.89
N ASN A 104 0.41 17.53 -13.02
CA ASN A 104 0.89 17.88 -11.69
C ASN A 104 0.47 16.85 -10.63
N GLU A 105 -0.42 15.92 -10.95
CA GLU A 105 -0.96 14.91 -10.03
C GLU A 105 -0.28 13.56 -10.29
N ARG A 106 1.02 13.51 -9.99
CA ARG A 106 1.84 12.34 -10.29
C ARG A 106 1.85 11.37 -9.13
N THR A 107 1.55 10.12 -9.46
CA THR A 107 1.70 9.00 -8.55
C THR A 107 2.08 7.75 -9.31
N THR A 108 2.99 6.97 -8.76
CA THR A 108 3.17 5.57 -9.13
C THR A 108 1.99 4.77 -8.58
N PHE A 109 1.79 3.57 -9.08
CA PHE A 109 0.78 2.66 -8.57
C PHE A 109 1.17 1.21 -8.86
N LEU A 110 0.73 0.33 -7.97
CA LEU A 110 0.71 -1.11 -8.17
C LEU A 110 -0.56 -1.64 -7.55
N CYS A 111 -1.39 -2.30 -8.34
CA CYS A 111 -2.68 -2.83 -7.91
C CYS A 111 -2.80 -4.29 -8.30
N LEU A 112 -3.51 -5.05 -7.48
CA LEU A 112 -3.66 -6.48 -7.60
C LEU A 112 -5.11 -6.88 -7.29
N ILE A 113 -5.72 -7.70 -8.15
CA ILE A 113 -7.08 -8.23 -7.97
C ILE A 113 -7.11 -9.74 -8.25
N PRO A 114 -7.97 -10.51 -7.57
CA PRO A 114 -8.17 -11.92 -7.88
C PRO A 114 -8.94 -12.09 -9.19
N LEU A 115 -8.48 -13.00 -10.03
CA LEU A 115 -9.17 -13.45 -11.24
C LEU A 115 -9.84 -14.81 -11.00
N GLU A 116 -9.07 -15.77 -10.48
CA GLU A 116 -9.49 -17.12 -10.13
C GLU A 116 -8.80 -17.53 -8.82
N ARG A 117 -9.12 -18.74 -8.31
CA ARG A 117 -8.61 -19.21 -7.03
C ARG A 117 -7.11 -19.00 -6.84
N ARG A 118 -6.27 -19.18 -7.86
CA ARG A 118 -4.80 -19.03 -7.76
C ARG A 118 -4.21 -17.97 -8.69
N ARG A 119 -5.07 -17.22 -9.38
CA ARG A 119 -4.63 -16.28 -10.40
C ARG A 119 -5.02 -14.88 -10.01
N PHE A 120 -4.07 -13.98 -10.11
CA PHE A 120 -4.24 -12.57 -9.87
C PHE A 120 -3.93 -11.79 -11.13
N LEU A 121 -4.62 -10.67 -11.31
CA LEU A 121 -4.23 -9.66 -12.26
C LEU A 121 -3.51 -8.56 -11.52
N PHE A 122 -2.42 -8.08 -12.09
CA PHE A 122 -1.76 -6.88 -11.61
C PHE A 122 -1.74 -5.81 -12.70
N LEU A 123 -1.70 -4.56 -12.25
CA LEU A 123 -1.34 -3.40 -13.06
C LEU A 123 -0.34 -2.55 -12.29
N ALA A 124 0.65 -2.03 -12.99
CA ALA A 124 1.71 -1.22 -12.41
C ALA A 124 2.06 -0.04 -13.30
N GLY A 125 2.41 1.08 -12.67
CA GLY A 125 2.93 2.26 -13.32
C GLY A 125 3.92 2.95 -12.41
N GLY A 126 5.13 3.25 -12.90
CA GLY A 126 6.22 3.73 -12.04
C GLY A 126 7.13 2.60 -11.60
N ASP A 127 7.64 2.69 -10.37
CA ASP A 127 8.72 1.86 -9.82
C ASP A 127 8.36 1.18 -8.48
N SER A 128 7.08 1.20 -8.08
CA SER A 128 6.56 0.27 -7.07
C SER A 128 6.81 -1.18 -7.48
N LEU A 129 7.01 -2.05 -6.50
CA LEU A 129 7.49 -3.42 -6.66
C LEU A 129 6.41 -4.43 -6.28
N LEU A 130 6.20 -5.39 -7.17
CA LEU A 130 5.47 -6.63 -6.94
C LEU A 130 6.47 -7.77 -6.83
N LEU A 131 6.52 -8.41 -5.68
CA LEU A 131 7.38 -9.56 -5.43
C LEU A 131 6.52 -10.80 -5.13
N GLN A 132 7.01 -11.94 -5.59
CA GLN A 132 6.52 -13.26 -5.19
C GLN A 132 7.60 -13.93 -4.37
N VAL A 133 7.26 -14.31 -3.14
CA VAL A 133 8.17 -14.96 -2.20
C VAL A 133 7.72 -16.40 -2.02
N ASP A 134 8.62 -17.34 -2.31
CA ASP A 134 8.48 -18.75 -2.00
C ASP A 134 9.26 -19.03 -0.69
N PRO A 135 8.56 -19.12 0.45
CA PRO A 135 9.20 -19.33 1.74
C PRO A 135 9.77 -20.74 1.89
N ARG A 136 9.34 -21.72 1.08
CA ARG A 136 9.89 -23.09 1.13
C ARG A 136 11.23 -23.17 0.42
N ARG A 137 11.38 -22.45 -0.69
CA ARG A 137 12.62 -22.40 -1.47
C ARG A 137 13.55 -21.27 -1.03
N ASN A 138 13.06 -20.38 -0.16
CA ASN A 138 13.76 -19.16 0.22
C ASN A 138 14.15 -18.33 -1.01
N THR A 139 13.19 -18.16 -1.93
CA THR A 139 13.40 -17.41 -3.18
C THR A 139 12.41 -16.27 -3.28
N VAL A 140 12.86 -15.19 -3.92
CA VAL A 140 12.02 -14.04 -4.27
C VAL A 140 12.17 -13.73 -5.74
N ALA A 141 11.04 -13.48 -6.40
CA ALA A 141 10.97 -13.05 -7.79
C ALA A 141 10.33 -11.67 -7.87
N VAL A 142 10.95 -10.75 -8.62
CA VAL A 142 10.35 -9.46 -8.98
C VAL A 142 9.47 -9.69 -10.20
N LEU A 143 8.18 -9.38 -10.10
CA LEU A 143 7.17 -9.72 -11.11
C LEU A 143 6.88 -8.60 -12.10
N ASN A 144 7.15 -7.34 -11.73
CA ASN A 144 6.92 -6.17 -12.57
C ASN A 144 8.23 -5.42 -12.84
N LYS A 145 8.21 -4.47 -13.79
CA LYS A 145 9.40 -3.68 -14.13
C LYS A 145 9.15 -2.19 -13.91
N PRO A 146 10.14 -1.46 -13.34
CA PRO A 146 10.09 -0.02 -13.29
C PRO A 146 9.85 0.57 -14.69
N ASN A 147 8.92 1.50 -14.79
CA ASN A 147 8.54 2.14 -16.03
C ASN A 147 8.13 3.59 -15.80
N MET A 148 8.01 4.36 -16.89
CA MET A 148 7.59 5.77 -16.84
C MET A 148 6.07 5.95 -17.04
N GLY A 149 5.31 4.85 -16.99
CA GLY A 149 3.87 4.75 -17.27
C GLY A 149 3.00 5.04 -16.07
N PHE A 150 3.26 6.12 -15.34
CA PHE A 150 2.55 6.48 -14.12
C PHE A 150 1.58 7.66 -14.32
N THR A 151 0.70 7.86 -13.34
CA THR A 151 -0.36 8.87 -13.35
C THR A 151 0.18 10.29 -13.55
N GLY A 152 -0.54 11.14 -14.30
CA GLY A 152 -0.09 12.49 -14.65
C GLY A 152 1.09 12.53 -15.64
N ARG A 153 1.57 11.38 -16.13
CA ARG A 153 2.61 11.31 -17.17
C ARG A 153 2.20 10.47 -18.37
N SER A 154 1.54 9.35 -18.12
CA SER A 154 1.03 8.45 -19.15
C SER A 154 -0.49 8.39 -19.12
N ARG A 155 -1.08 8.11 -20.28
CA ARG A 155 -2.50 7.74 -20.42
C ARG A 155 -2.68 6.24 -20.66
N GLU A 156 -1.59 5.50 -20.78
CA GLU A 156 -1.59 4.07 -21.05
C GLU A 156 -0.88 3.33 -19.92
N ILE A 157 -1.42 2.17 -19.56
CA ILE A 157 -0.81 1.21 -18.63
C ILE A 157 0.07 0.28 -19.44
N VAL A 158 1.37 0.34 -19.20
CA VAL A 158 2.38 -0.42 -19.98
C VAL A 158 2.84 -1.68 -19.28
N ASP A 159 2.52 -1.85 -18.00
CA ASP A 159 2.87 -3.02 -17.20
C ASP A 159 1.60 -3.59 -16.55
N PHE A 160 1.08 -4.67 -17.14
CA PHE A 160 -0.07 -5.39 -16.64
C PHE A 160 0.08 -6.87 -16.99
N GLY A 161 -0.49 -7.74 -16.16
CA GLY A 161 -0.38 -9.18 -16.42
C GLY A 161 -1.18 -10.04 -15.46
N GLY A 162 -1.24 -11.33 -15.79
CA GLY A 162 -1.69 -12.37 -14.89
C GLY A 162 -0.50 -13.02 -14.19
N LEU A 163 -0.68 -13.38 -12.93
CA LEU A 163 0.30 -14.16 -12.17
C LEU A 163 -0.41 -15.31 -11.44
N GLU A 164 0.29 -16.42 -11.29
CA GLU A 164 -0.18 -17.60 -10.57
C GLU A 164 0.60 -17.74 -9.27
N VAL A 165 -0.12 -17.97 -8.17
CA VAL A 165 0.46 -18.07 -6.82
C VAL A 165 0.12 -19.44 -6.23
N ALA A 166 1.12 -20.13 -5.70
CA ALA A 166 0.94 -21.38 -4.97
C ALA A 166 0.43 -21.12 -3.54
N ASP A 167 -0.18 -22.14 -2.94
CA ASP A 167 -0.88 -22.01 -1.65
C ASP A 167 0.00 -21.47 -0.51
N ASP A 168 1.31 -21.70 -0.60
CA ASP A 168 2.33 -21.33 0.39
C ASP A 168 3.15 -20.09 0.02
N GLU A 169 2.93 -19.49 -1.14
CA GLU A 169 3.66 -18.30 -1.59
C GLU A 169 3.02 -17.01 -1.06
N LEU A 170 3.85 -15.99 -0.88
CA LEU A 170 3.43 -14.66 -0.47
C LEU A 170 3.58 -13.68 -1.62
N LEU A 171 2.63 -12.78 -1.75
CA LEU A 171 2.77 -11.59 -2.58
C LEU A 171 3.20 -10.41 -1.70
N VAL A 172 4.18 -9.65 -2.17
CA VAL A 172 4.65 -8.43 -1.52
C VAL A 172 4.48 -7.26 -2.48
N LEU A 173 3.76 -6.24 -2.04
CA LEU A 173 3.67 -4.96 -2.72
C LEU A 173 4.47 -3.96 -1.89
N ALA A 174 5.40 -3.25 -2.52
CA ALA A 174 6.17 -2.21 -1.85
C ALA A 174 6.41 -0.98 -2.74
N THR A 175 6.46 0.21 -2.16
CA THR A 175 6.94 1.41 -2.85
C THR A 175 8.48 1.41 -2.90
N ASP A 176 9.07 2.37 -3.61
CA ASP A 176 10.53 2.47 -3.75
C ASP A 176 11.24 2.76 -2.42
N GLY A 177 10.52 3.28 -1.43
CA GLY A 177 10.96 3.37 -0.03
C GLY A 177 11.52 2.08 0.54
N LEU A 178 11.13 0.91 0.01
CA LEU A 178 11.73 -0.39 0.35
C LEU A 178 13.27 -0.39 0.24
N TRP A 179 13.82 0.38 -0.70
CA TRP A 179 15.26 0.46 -0.91
C TRP A 179 16.01 1.24 0.17
N ASP A 180 15.31 1.89 1.11
CA ASP A 180 15.93 2.52 2.27
C ASP A 180 16.25 1.54 3.42
N LEU A 181 15.85 0.27 3.29
CA LEU A 181 16.34 -0.79 4.19
C LEU A 181 17.87 -0.87 4.11
N GLN A 182 18.51 -0.77 5.27
CA GLN A 182 19.97 -0.78 5.40
C GLN A 182 20.54 -2.17 5.14
N GLY A 183 21.82 -2.19 4.75
CA GLY A 183 22.61 -3.41 4.73
C GLY A 183 22.85 -4.01 3.36
N GLY A 184 22.61 -3.30 2.25
CA GLY A 184 23.07 -3.78 0.96
C GLY A 184 22.49 -3.15 -0.30
N SER A 185 22.92 -3.70 -1.43
CA SER A 185 22.34 -3.61 -2.77
C SER A 185 20.90 -4.16 -2.80
N GLY A 186 20.15 -3.86 -3.88
CA GLY A 186 18.80 -4.37 -4.03
C GLY A 186 18.70 -5.91 -3.97
N GLN A 187 19.75 -6.64 -4.37
CA GLN A 187 19.80 -8.10 -4.24
C GLN A 187 19.87 -8.55 -2.77
N GLU A 188 20.60 -7.83 -1.92
CA GLU A 188 20.69 -8.13 -0.49
C GLU A 188 19.37 -7.83 0.24
N THR A 189 18.67 -6.75 -0.15
CA THR A 189 17.31 -6.48 0.34
C THR A 189 16.34 -7.58 -0.04
N LEU A 190 16.38 -8.05 -1.29
CA LEU A 190 15.55 -9.16 -1.76
C LEU A 190 15.86 -10.47 -1.03
N ALA A 191 17.14 -10.80 -0.84
CA ALA A 191 17.54 -11.99 -0.07
C ALA A 191 17.07 -11.93 1.39
N PHE A 192 17.16 -10.75 2.02
CA PHE A 192 16.63 -10.53 3.36
C PHE A 192 15.12 -10.75 3.43
N LEU A 193 14.35 -10.23 2.47
CA LEU A 193 12.90 -10.45 2.43
C LEU A 193 12.56 -11.93 2.34
N ALA A 194 13.25 -12.68 1.47
CA ALA A 194 13.03 -14.12 1.34
C ALA A 194 13.28 -14.86 2.66
N GLU A 195 14.39 -14.52 3.34
CA GLU A 195 14.78 -15.17 4.61
C GLU A 195 13.79 -14.82 5.74
N ALA A 196 13.45 -13.54 5.89
CA ALA A 196 12.65 -13.06 7.00
C ALA A 196 11.14 -13.35 6.83
N LEU A 197 10.66 -13.54 5.59
CA LEU A 197 9.28 -13.93 5.28
C LEU A 197 9.08 -15.45 5.19
N GLY A 198 9.93 -16.25 5.85
CA GLY A 198 9.75 -17.69 5.97
C GLY A 198 8.38 -18.11 6.53
N ALA A 199 8.19 -19.40 6.83
CA ALA A 199 6.89 -19.97 7.24
C ALA A 199 6.31 -19.50 8.60
N GLY A 200 6.71 -18.34 9.12
CA GLY A 200 6.21 -17.74 10.36
C GLY A 200 4.83 -17.06 10.22
N PRO A 201 4.28 -16.53 11.32
CA PRO A 201 3.01 -15.79 11.31
C PRO A 201 3.10 -14.49 10.51
N LEU A 202 2.04 -14.14 9.79
CA LEU A 202 1.98 -12.91 9.01
C LEU A 202 1.74 -11.69 9.91
N GLU A 203 1.09 -11.87 11.07
CA GLU A 203 0.82 -10.82 12.04
C GLU A 203 2.12 -10.09 12.42
N GLY A 204 2.14 -8.77 12.25
CA GLY A 204 3.30 -7.94 12.51
C GLY A 204 4.53 -8.21 11.63
N ALA A 205 4.44 -9.06 10.60
CA ALA A 205 5.60 -9.39 9.74
C ALA A 205 6.14 -8.15 9.01
N ALA A 206 5.28 -7.31 8.44
CA ALA A 206 5.69 -6.08 7.77
C ALA A 206 6.46 -5.15 8.73
N ARG A 207 5.99 -5.05 9.98
CA ARG A 207 6.67 -4.27 11.03
C ARG A 207 8.05 -4.84 11.36
N ARG A 208 8.15 -6.14 11.63
CA ARG A 208 9.42 -6.80 11.98
C ARG A 208 10.48 -6.62 10.89
N LEU A 209 10.10 -6.79 9.62
CA LEU A 209 10.99 -6.59 8.48
C LEU A 209 11.62 -5.20 8.47
N VAL A 210 10.80 -4.18 8.72
CA VAL A 210 11.23 -2.79 8.66
C VAL A 210 11.99 -2.39 9.93
N GLU A 211 11.57 -2.86 11.10
CA GLU A 211 12.25 -2.57 12.38
C GLU A 211 13.70 -3.07 12.43
N GLU A 212 13.99 -4.18 11.74
CA GLU A 212 15.33 -4.78 11.75
C GLU A 212 16.36 -3.96 10.97
N ARG A 213 15.97 -3.37 9.84
CA ARG A 213 16.93 -2.76 8.89
C ARG A 213 16.64 -1.33 8.50
N HIS A 214 15.49 -0.75 8.86
CA HIS A 214 15.15 0.58 8.39
C HIS A 214 15.74 1.70 9.28
N PRO A 215 16.31 2.79 8.71
CA PRO A 215 16.88 3.91 9.48
C PRO A 215 15.91 4.57 10.46
N ALA A 216 14.61 4.48 10.22
CA ALA A 216 13.60 4.96 11.16
C ALA A 216 13.70 4.30 12.55
N PHE A 217 14.21 3.07 12.63
CA PHE A 217 14.35 2.29 13.86
C PHE A 217 15.80 2.15 14.32
N CYS A 218 16.75 2.78 13.62
CA CYS A 218 18.16 2.85 13.98
C CYS A 218 18.57 4.32 14.21
N PRO A 219 18.30 4.89 15.40
CA PRO A 219 18.49 6.32 15.68
C PRO A 219 19.92 6.82 15.42
N GLU A 220 20.90 5.94 15.53
CA GLU A 220 22.32 6.25 15.34
C GLU A 220 22.67 6.57 13.87
N VAL A 221 21.85 6.15 12.91
CA VAL A 221 22.17 6.28 11.48
C VAL A 221 21.83 7.67 10.95
N GLY A 222 20.86 8.38 11.56
CA GLY A 222 20.54 9.78 11.25
C GLY A 222 20.21 10.12 9.78
N LYS A 223 20.11 9.11 8.91
CA LYS A 223 19.98 9.26 7.46
C LYS A 223 18.52 9.60 7.11
N PRO A 224 18.27 10.64 6.28
CA PRO A 224 16.96 10.84 5.68
C PRO A 224 16.55 9.61 4.87
N TYR A 225 15.26 9.29 4.90
CA TYR A 225 14.66 8.16 4.20
C TYR A 225 13.31 8.61 3.62
N ASP A 226 12.84 7.93 2.59
CA ASP A 226 11.59 8.21 1.89
C ASP A 226 10.36 7.70 2.64
N ASP A 227 9.17 8.07 2.15
CA ASP A 227 7.95 7.34 2.54
C ASP A 227 8.07 5.86 2.16
N MET A 228 7.40 4.98 2.91
CA MET A 228 7.38 3.55 2.61
C MET A 228 6.00 2.96 2.88
N ALA A 229 5.42 2.34 1.86
CA ALA A 229 4.32 1.41 1.95
C ALA A 229 4.81 -0.01 1.66
N LEU A 230 4.43 -0.94 2.53
CA LEU A 230 4.72 -2.36 2.40
C LEU A 230 3.44 -3.14 2.73
N VAL A 231 3.03 -4.04 1.84
CA VAL A 231 1.89 -4.94 2.06
C VAL A 231 2.30 -6.36 1.70
N LEU A 232 2.14 -7.26 2.66
CA LEU A 232 2.34 -8.70 2.53
C LEU A 232 0.97 -9.35 2.44
N VAL A 233 0.77 -10.22 1.46
CA VAL A 233 -0.50 -10.90 1.21
C VAL A 233 -0.27 -12.40 1.12
N ARG A 234 -1.03 -13.16 1.92
CA ARG A 234 -1.18 -14.62 1.81
C ARG A 234 -2.54 -14.94 1.19
N PRO A 235 -2.61 -15.06 -0.14
CA PRO A 235 -3.89 -15.00 -0.85
C PRO A 235 -4.87 -16.15 -0.56
N PHE A 236 -4.42 -17.24 0.06
CA PHE A 236 -5.20 -18.46 0.24
C PHE A 236 -5.45 -18.85 1.70
N GLU A 237 -5.02 -18.02 2.65
CA GLU A 237 -5.29 -18.24 4.07
C GLU A 237 -6.73 -17.89 4.43
N ARG A 238 -7.18 -18.39 5.58
CA ARG A 238 -8.54 -18.17 6.07
C ARG A 238 -8.69 -16.73 6.56
N GLY A 239 -9.39 -15.91 5.78
CA GLY A 239 -9.73 -14.55 6.18
C GLY A 239 -10.62 -13.88 5.14
N ALA A 240 -11.22 -12.75 5.51
CA ALA A 240 -11.92 -11.89 4.57
C ALA A 240 -11.30 -10.51 4.63
N PHE A 241 -10.95 -9.95 3.47
CA PHE A 241 -10.54 -8.57 3.39
C PHE A 241 -11.61 -7.66 4.03
N PRO A 242 -11.20 -6.60 4.74
CA PRO A 242 -12.13 -5.59 5.24
C PRO A 242 -12.88 -4.94 4.05
N HIS A 243 -14.09 -4.43 4.26
CA HIS A 243 -14.89 -3.90 3.15
C HIS A 243 -14.13 -2.84 2.34
N ARG A 244 -13.43 -1.92 3.00
CA ARG A 244 -12.48 -0.99 2.38
C ARG A 244 -11.59 -0.34 3.45
N ILE A 245 -10.32 -0.16 3.15
CA ILE A 245 -9.31 0.56 3.93
C ILE A 245 -8.46 1.39 2.98
N LEU A 246 -8.30 2.68 3.27
CA LEU A 246 -7.40 3.57 2.53
C LEU A 246 -6.53 4.39 3.49
N LEU A 247 -5.21 4.19 3.42
CA LEU A 247 -4.21 4.74 4.34
C LEU A 247 -3.19 5.57 3.56
N GLY A 248 -2.65 6.64 4.14
CA GLY A 248 -1.59 7.44 3.50
C GLY A 248 -2.08 8.40 2.41
N GLY A 249 -1.21 8.87 1.53
CA GLY A 249 -1.51 9.89 0.52
C GLY A 249 -2.06 11.17 1.15
N THR A 250 -1.36 11.68 2.16
CA THR A 250 -1.75 12.81 3.00
C THR A 250 -0.90 14.03 2.73
N ASP A 251 -1.46 15.22 2.90
CA ASP A 251 -0.66 16.46 2.90
C ASP A 251 -0.28 16.89 4.33
N ASP A 252 0.58 17.92 4.43
CA ASP A 252 1.00 18.48 5.71
C ASP A 252 -0.17 18.91 6.61
N ARG A 253 -1.29 19.36 6.04
CA ARG A 253 -2.46 19.82 6.80
C ARG A 253 -3.14 18.63 7.48
N MET A 254 -3.35 17.56 6.73
CA MET A 254 -3.91 16.31 7.21
C MET A 254 -3.02 15.72 8.31
N GLU A 255 -1.71 15.64 8.06
CA GLU A 255 -0.72 15.17 9.02
C GLU A 255 -0.74 15.96 10.34
N ARG A 256 -0.72 17.29 10.27
CA ARG A 256 -0.84 18.16 11.46
C ARG A 256 -2.16 17.97 12.20
N LEU A 257 -3.25 17.69 11.50
CA LEU A 257 -4.54 17.44 12.12
C LEU A 257 -4.57 16.10 12.84
N TYR A 258 -4.00 15.05 12.23
CA TYR A 258 -3.82 13.75 12.87
C TYR A 258 -2.99 13.87 14.14
N GLU A 259 -1.80 14.47 14.08
CA GLU A 259 -0.94 14.61 15.26
C GLU A 259 -1.64 15.34 16.42
N ARG A 260 -2.39 16.41 16.12
CA ARG A 260 -3.18 17.12 17.14
C ARG A 260 -4.22 16.22 17.79
N ARG A 261 -4.87 15.34 17.03
CA ARG A 261 -5.87 14.40 17.57
C ARG A 261 -5.22 13.25 18.34
N LEU A 262 -4.09 12.71 17.88
CA LEU A 262 -3.33 11.69 18.60
C LEU A 262 -2.90 12.19 19.98
N LYS A 263 -2.30 13.39 20.03
CA LYS A 263 -1.91 14.04 21.30
C LYS A 263 -3.10 14.25 22.24
N ARG A 264 -4.28 14.57 21.70
CA ARG A 264 -5.51 14.73 22.50
C ARG A 264 -6.08 13.41 23.02
N LYS A 265 -5.95 12.32 22.25
CA LYS A 265 -6.53 11.01 22.59
C LYS A 265 -5.55 10.03 23.24
N ALA A 266 -4.27 10.39 23.38
CA ALA A 266 -3.20 9.54 23.94
C ALA A 266 -3.15 8.14 23.31
N LEU A 267 -3.29 8.05 21.98
CA LEU A 267 -3.36 6.77 21.29
C LEU A 267 -1.98 6.12 21.17
N PRO A 268 -1.88 4.78 21.38
CA PRO A 268 -0.62 4.06 21.31
C PRO A 268 -0.11 3.88 19.87
N ASP A 269 1.21 3.66 19.75
CA ASP A 269 1.95 3.43 18.49
C ASP A 269 1.99 1.92 18.15
N THR A 270 0.82 1.30 18.02
CA THR A 270 0.67 -0.16 18.01
C THR A 270 0.22 -0.74 16.68
N ASP A 271 0.59 -2.01 16.47
CA ASP A 271 0.05 -2.89 15.43
C ASP A 271 -1.45 -3.06 15.58
N LEU A 272 -2.18 -2.87 14.49
CA LEU A 272 -3.62 -2.85 14.46
C LEU A 272 -4.17 -4.16 13.89
N PRO A 273 -4.79 -5.01 14.72
CA PRO A 273 -5.63 -6.07 14.20
C PRO A 273 -6.84 -5.45 13.51
N LEU A 274 -6.99 -5.68 12.22
CA LEU A 274 -8.17 -5.32 11.46
C LEU A 274 -9.21 -6.44 11.63
N PRO A 275 -10.40 -6.15 12.18
CA PRO A 275 -11.41 -7.17 12.37
C PRO A 275 -11.93 -7.71 11.02
N ASP A 276 -12.03 -9.03 10.90
CA ASP A 276 -12.54 -9.72 9.71
C ASP A 276 -13.90 -9.19 9.27
N GLY A 277 -14.08 -8.96 7.96
CA GLY A 277 -15.38 -8.63 7.36
C GLY A 277 -16.04 -7.35 7.89
N SER A 278 -15.28 -6.48 8.54
CA SER A 278 -15.80 -5.27 9.18
C SER A 278 -16.23 -4.18 8.19
N PRO A 279 -17.08 -3.22 8.62
CA PRO A 279 -17.59 -2.15 7.75
C PRO A 279 -16.46 -1.31 7.14
N SER A 280 -16.73 -0.62 6.03
CA SER A 280 -15.76 0.23 5.36
C SER A 280 -15.12 1.20 6.35
N PHE A 281 -13.79 1.13 6.47
CA PHE A 281 -13.02 2.02 7.32
C PHE A 281 -12.22 2.96 6.44
N TRP A 282 -12.55 4.24 6.54
CA TRP A 282 -11.65 5.28 6.09
C TRP A 282 -10.86 5.71 7.31
N VAL A 283 -9.53 5.70 7.21
CA VAL A 283 -8.67 6.19 8.29
C VAL A 283 -8.36 7.66 7.98
N LEU A 284 -9.30 8.54 8.40
CA LEU A 284 -9.55 9.94 7.91
C LEU A 284 -9.25 10.08 6.40
N PRO A 285 -8.95 11.21 5.73
CA PRO A 285 -9.14 12.62 6.00
C PRO A 285 -10.56 13.16 5.71
N ASP A 286 -11.45 12.46 5.00
CA ASP A 286 -12.72 13.06 4.55
C ASP A 286 -13.68 13.44 5.71
N ALA A 287 -13.69 12.70 6.83
CA ALA A 287 -14.40 13.11 8.05
C ALA A 287 -13.65 14.17 8.87
N LEU A 288 -12.49 14.61 8.41
CA LEU A 288 -11.83 15.79 8.94
C LEU A 288 -12.32 17.07 8.26
N GLU A 289 -12.86 17.00 7.03
CA GLU A 289 -13.41 18.16 6.31
C GLU A 289 -14.82 18.55 6.80
N ASP A 290 -15.62 17.57 7.20
CA ASP A 290 -16.94 17.80 7.82
C ASP A 290 -16.86 18.39 9.24
N LEU A 291 -15.66 18.52 9.79
CA LEU A 291 -15.40 19.17 11.07
C LEU A 291 -14.78 20.55 10.83
N ARG A 292 -15.62 21.46 10.31
CA ARG A 292 -15.37 22.90 10.40
C ARG A 292 -15.19 23.27 11.88
N LEU A 293 -13.96 23.63 12.24
CA LEU A 293 -13.64 24.46 13.41
C LEU A 293 -13.26 25.85 12.88
#